data_AF-A0A839WKG9-F1
#
_entry.id   AF-A0A839WKG9-F1
#
_cell.length_a   1.000
_cell.length_b   1.000
_cell.length_c   1.000
_cell.angle_alpha   90.00
_cell.angle_beta   90.00
_cell.angle_gamma   90.00
#
_symmetry.space_group_name_H-M   'P 1'
#
loop_
_entity.id
_entity.type
_entity.pdbx_description
1 polymer ?
#
loop_
_entity_poly.entity_id
_entity_poly.type
_entity_poly.pdbx_seq_one_letter_code
_entity_poly.pdbx_strand_id
1 'polypeptide(L)'
;MRTTLPALTLLASALLVAACKPVAAPADAPVAASQPAAAPVTEASAPADNLNAVLWVQRSEEYRANSLSLFRAAADHLDAALAEPNWDALVPAERELAGDARALPPAVIMDIDETVLDNSPYQARLVQNGLEYDEVTWAQWVAEKKARPVPGVLEFAKAAEAKGVTILYLSNRAQHLQEATLANLRAEGLPVKDDSVFLGLGTHVEGCEQHGSEKTCRRRLAGRQYRVLMQFGDQLGDFVEVLANTGEARTQLLDEYGDWFGERWWMLANPTYGGWEPAQFNNAWDQPAAARRAAKRAALDLAQ
;
A
#
# COMPACT_ATOMS: atom_id res chain seq x y z
N MET A 1 -29.84 -47.36 52.48
CA MET A 1 -29.67 -47.15 53.94
C MET A 1 -28.29 -46.53 54.12
N ARG A 2 -28.25 -45.20 54.29
CA ARG A 2 -28.16 -44.47 55.57
C ARG A 2 -26.68 -44.29 55.97
N THR A 3 -26.14 -43.09 55.70
CA THR A 3 -25.82 -42.01 56.69
C THR A 3 -24.41 -42.23 57.25
N THR A 4 -23.48 -41.28 57.38
CA THR A 4 -23.56 -39.85 57.73
C THR A 4 -22.13 -39.26 57.70
N LEU A 5 -21.98 -38.02 57.21
CA LEU A 5 -20.95 -37.03 57.64
C LEU A 5 -21.42 -36.36 58.96
N PRO A 6 -20.72 -35.44 59.68
CA PRO A 6 -19.39 -34.78 59.50
C PRO A 6 -18.60 -34.58 60.85
N ALA A 7 -17.54 -33.75 60.82
CA ALA A 7 -17.07 -32.76 61.85
C ALA A 7 -15.55 -32.86 62.15
N LEU A 8 -14.73 -31.91 61.68
CA LEU A 8 -14.36 -30.61 62.30
C LEU A 8 -13.47 -30.72 63.55
N THR A 9 -12.18 -30.38 63.41
CA THR A 9 -11.42 -29.30 64.09
C THR A 9 -9.90 -29.64 64.08
N LEU A 10 -9.04 -28.83 63.41
CA LEU A 10 -8.31 -27.65 63.92
C LEU A 10 -7.16 -28.02 64.89
N LEU A 11 -5.89 -28.01 64.44
CA LEU A 11 -4.84 -27.04 64.83
C LEU A 11 -3.40 -27.51 64.48
N ALA A 12 -2.65 -26.56 63.90
CA ALA A 12 -1.29 -26.16 64.28
C ALA A 12 -0.07 -27.10 64.09
N SER A 13 0.76 -26.67 63.13
CA SER A 13 2.17 -26.27 63.33
C SER A 13 3.27 -27.33 63.43
N ALA A 14 3.98 -27.45 62.31
CA ALA A 14 5.43 -27.33 62.14
C ALA A 14 6.36 -28.31 62.89
N LEU A 15 7.12 -29.10 62.11
CA LEU A 15 8.56 -29.30 62.34
C LEU A 15 9.25 -29.89 61.09
N LEU A 16 10.11 -29.03 60.52
CA LEU A 16 11.35 -29.26 59.77
C LEU A 16 11.71 -30.72 59.41
N VAL A 17 11.73 -31.01 58.10
CA VAL A 17 12.57 -32.08 57.54
C VAL A 17 13.44 -31.50 56.43
N ALA A 18 14.75 -31.57 56.66
CA ALA A 18 15.79 -31.24 55.71
C ALA A 18 15.68 -32.16 54.48
N ALA A 19 15.47 -31.56 53.30
CA ALA A 19 15.51 -32.29 52.04
C ALA A 19 16.93 -32.24 51.46
N CYS A 20 17.48 -33.43 51.20
CA CYS A 20 18.72 -33.66 50.48
C CYS A 20 18.73 -32.91 49.14
N LYS A 21 19.75 -32.08 48.92
CA LYS A 21 20.05 -31.55 47.58
C LYS A 21 20.71 -32.65 46.73
N PRO A 22 20.23 -32.91 45.50
CA PRO A 22 21.02 -33.70 44.55
C PRO A 22 22.25 -32.89 44.14
N VAL A 23 23.40 -33.57 44.11
CA VAL A 23 24.65 -33.02 43.56
C VAL A 23 24.43 -32.84 42.05
N ALA A 24 24.41 -31.59 41.60
CA ALA A 24 24.39 -31.26 40.18
C ALA A 24 25.74 -31.65 39.56
N ALA A 25 25.68 -32.29 38.39
CA ALA A 25 26.85 -32.45 37.52
C ALA A 25 27.44 -31.06 37.17
N PRO A 26 28.76 -30.96 36.90
CA PRO A 26 29.33 -29.69 36.49
C PRO A 26 28.61 -29.20 35.23
N ALA A 27 28.06 -28.00 35.30
CA ALA A 27 27.48 -27.34 34.14
C ALA A 27 28.61 -27.07 33.13
N ASP A 28 28.43 -27.53 31.90
CA ASP A 28 29.26 -27.07 30.79
C ASP A 28 29.18 -25.54 30.73
N ALA A 29 30.35 -24.91 30.63
CA ALA A 29 30.45 -23.46 30.47
C ALA A 29 29.57 -23.02 29.29
N PRO A 30 28.87 -21.87 29.40
CA PRO A 30 28.07 -21.38 28.28
C PRO A 30 29.00 -21.17 27.09
N VAL A 31 28.77 -21.92 26.02
CA VAL A 31 29.41 -21.70 24.73
C VAL A 31 28.98 -20.31 24.29
N ALA A 32 29.90 -19.35 24.33
CA ALA A 32 29.67 -18.03 23.80
C ALA A 32 29.24 -18.19 22.34
N ALA A 33 28.00 -17.78 22.03
CA ALA A 33 27.53 -17.73 20.66
C ALA A 33 28.53 -16.87 19.87
N SER A 34 29.25 -17.48 18.93
CA SER A 34 30.11 -16.76 18.01
C SER A 34 29.25 -15.76 17.25
N GLN A 35 29.44 -14.47 17.53
CA GLN A 35 28.90 -13.42 16.68
C GLN A 35 29.39 -13.70 15.24
N PRO A 36 28.51 -13.64 14.22
CA PRO A 36 28.98 -13.71 12.85
C PRO A 36 30.06 -12.65 12.65
N ALA A 37 31.23 -13.07 12.18
CA ALA A 37 32.29 -12.13 11.83
C ALA A 37 31.69 -11.11 10.85
N ALA A 38 31.80 -9.82 11.19
CA ALA A 38 31.39 -8.75 10.30
C ALA A 38 32.09 -8.97 8.95
N ALA A 39 31.29 -9.13 7.89
CA ALA A 39 31.82 -9.22 6.54
C ALA A 39 32.72 -7.99 6.29
N PRO A 40 33.85 -8.15 5.58
CA PRO A 40 34.69 -7.01 5.23
C PRO A 40 33.81 -5.97 4.55
N VAL A 41 33.86 -4.74 5.06
CA VAL A 41 33.17 -3.60 4.48
C VAL A 41 33.87 -3.30 3.15
N THR A 42 33.41 -3.94 2.08
CA THR A 42 33.63 -3.48 0.71
C THR A 42 33.27 -2.00 0.68
N GLU A 43 34.10 -1.15 0.06
CA GLU A 43 33.88 0.30 -0.06
C GLU A 43 32.39 0.60 -0.11
N ALA A 44 31.88 1.23 0.95
CA ALA A 44 30.45 1.49 1.06
C ALA A 44 30.07 2.34 -0.16
N SER A 45 29.23 1.78 -1.03
CA SER A 45 28.54 2.55 -2.05
C SER A 45 27.96 3.82 -1.39
N ALA A 46 28.02 4.96 -2.08
CA ALA A 46 27.46 6.19 -1.54
C ALA A 46 26.04 5.94 -0.98
N PRO A 47 25.68 6.47 0.21
CA PRO A 47 24.39 6.19 0.82
C PRO A 47 23.24 6.52 -0.14
N ALA A 48 22.33 5.56 -0.34
CA ALA A 48 21.13 5.77 -1.14
C ALA A 48 20.07 6.49 -0.30
N ASP A 49 19.55 7.62 -0.79
CA ASP A 49 18.52 8.40 -0.06
C ASP A 49 17.25 7.57 0.22
N ASN A 50 16.94 6.58 -0.63
CA ASN A 50 15.74 5.73 -0.49
C ASN A 50 15.91 4.55 0.50
N LEU A 51 17.10 4.33 1.06
CA LEU A 51 17.39 3.14 1.89
C LEU A 51 16.42 3.00 3.07
N ASN A 52 16.23 4.06 3.86
CA ASN A 52 15.37 4.00 5.04
C ASN A 52 13.88 3.88 4.70
N ALA A 53 13.44 4.48 3.59
CA ALA A 53 12.06 4.37 3.13
C ALA A 53 11.73 2.95 2.67
N VAL A 54 12.61 2.33 1.86
CA VAL A 54 12.48 0.92 1.45
C VAL A 54 12.54 -0.01 2.65
N LEU A 55 13.46 0.24 3.59
CA LEU A 55 13.57 -0.55 4.82
C LEU A 55 12.29 -0.45 5.67
N TRP A 56 11.71 0.75 5.79
CA TRP A 56 10.46 0.95 6.51
C TRP A 56 9.31 0.17 5.88
N VAL A 57 9.12 0.24 4.56
CA VAL A 57 8.08 -0.55 3.86
C VAL A 57 8.29 -2.05 4.05
N GLN A 58 9.53 -2.55 3.91
CA GLN A 58 9.79 -3.99 3.96
C GLN A 58 9.82 -4.61 5.34
N ARG A 59 10.20 -3.85 6.37
CA ARG A 59 10.60 -4.40 7.68
C ARG A 59 9.91 -3.75 8.87
N SER A 60 9.19 -2.64 8.69
CA SER A 60 8.45 -2.04 9.81
C SER A 60 7.11 -2.75 10.00
N GLU A 61 6.77 -3.02 11.25
CA GLU A 61 5.42 -3.47 11.59
C GLU A 61 4.43 -2.29 11.50
N GLU A 62 4.93 -1.05 11.55
CA GLU A 62 4.18 0.19 11.38
C GLU A 62 3.57 0.31 9.98
N TYR A 63 4.32 0.03 8.91
CA TYR A 63 3.78 0.01 7.54
C TYR A 63 2.67 -1.03 7.40
N ARG A 64 2.90 -2.23 7.96
CA ARG A 64 1.91 -3.31 7.95
C ARG A 64 0.67 -2.94 8.75
N ALA A 65 0.82 -2.35 9.93
CA ALA A 65 -0.31 -1.91 10.75
C ALA A 65 -1.08 -0.76 10.08
N ASN A 66 -0.39 0.16 9.40
CA ASN A 66 -0.99 1.26 8.65
C ASN A 66 -1.89 0.73 7.52
N SER A 67 -1.35 -0.09 6.62
CA SER A 67 -2.10 -0.70 5.50
C SER A 67 -3.26 -1.58 5.98
N LEU A 68 -3.04 -2.44 6.99
CA LEU A 68 -4.10 -3.27 7.56
C LEU A 68 -5.24 -2.44 8.16
N SER A 69 -4.92 -1.37 8.88
CA SER A 69 -5.94 -0.53 9.51
C SER A 69 -6.78 0.20 8.46
N LEU A 70 -6.14 0.70 7.40
CA LEU A 70 -6.80 1.35 6.28
C LEU A 70 -7.76 0.41 5.55
N PHE A 71 -7.33 -0.78 5.15
CA PHE A 71 -8.22 -1.73 4.44
C PHE A 71 -9.35 -2.26 5.31
N ARG A 72 -9.13 -2.41 6.62
CA ARG A 72 -10.20 -2.76 7.57
C ARG A 72 -11.24 -1.65 7.70
N ALA A 73 -10.79 -0.41 7.89
CA ALA A 73 -11.71 0.73 7.93
C ALA A 73 -12.49 0.85 6.62
N ALA A 74 -11.84 0.64 5.47
CA ALA A 74 -12.53 0.64 4.19
C ALA A 74 -13.57 -0.48 4.08
N ALA A 75 -13.26 -1.69 4.57
CA ALA A 75 -14.23 -2.79 4.60
C ALA A 75 -15.44 -2.46 5.49
N ASP A 76 -15.22 -1.85 6.65
CA ASP A 76 -16.28 -1.43 7.57
C ASP A 76 -17.20 -0.36 6.96
N HIS A 77 -16.65 0.54 6.13
CA HIS A 77 -17.40 1.59 5.43
C HIS A 77 -18.15 1.10 4.18
N LEU A 78 -17.82 -0.08 3.65
CA LEU A 78 -18.32 -0.54 2.36
C LEU A 78 -19.85 -0.72 2.32
N ASP A 79 -20.44 -1.22 3.41
CA ASP A 79 -21.89 -1.41 3.48
C ASP A 79 -22.66 -0.09 3.48
N ALA A 80 -22.13 0.95 4.13
CA ALA A 80 -22.71 2.29 4.10
C ALA A 80 -22.62 2.90 2.69
N ALA A 81 -21.46 2.80 2.04
CA ALA A 81 -21.27 3.28 0.67
C ALA A 81 -22.18 2.57 -0.35
N LEU A 82 -22.40 1.26 -0.17
CA LEU A 82 -23.32 0.48 -1.01
C LEU A 82 -24.78 0.94 -0.87
N ALA A 83 -25.20 1.19 0.37
CA ALA A 83 -26.58 1.53 0.72
C ALA A 83 -26.98 2.95 0.29
N GLU A 84 -26.04 3.90 0.27
CA GLU A 84 -26.29 5.29 -0.12
C GLU A 84 -26.42 5.41 -1.65
N PRO A 85 -27.61 5.75 -2.20
CA PRO A 85 -27.83 5.77 -3.64
C PRO A 85 -26.97 6.79 -4.38
N ASN A 86 -26.70 7.94 -3.76
CA ASN A 86 -25.97 9.05 -4.37
C ASN A 86 -24.48 9.06 -4.02
N TRP A 87 -23.97 7.96 -3.47
CA TRP A 87 -22.55 7.84 -3.14
C TRP A 87 -21.70 7.80 -4.41
N ASP A 88 -20.65 8.62 -4.43
CA ASP A 88 -19.65 8.63 -5.50
C ASP A 88 -18.28 9.00 -4.92
N ALA A 89 -17.26 8.25 -5.33
CA ALA A 89 -15.87 8.53 -4.99
C ALA A 89 -15.11 9.22 -6.13
N LEU A 90 -15.73 9.49 -7.28
CA LEU A 90 -15.14 10.37 -8.30
C LEU A 90 -15.45 11.83 -7.99
N VAL A 91 -14.47 12.71 -8.21
CA VAL A 91 -14.71 14.16 -8.08
C VAL A 91 -15.73 14.62 -9.13
N PRO A 92 -16.54 15.67 -8.85
CA PRO A 92 -17.58 16.12 -9.77
C PRO A 92 -17.08 16.43 -11.19
N ALA A 93 -15.87 17.00 -11.34
CA ALA A 93 -15.28 17.34 -12.63
C ALA A 93 -14.85 16.11 -13.47
N GLU A 94 -14.72 14.95 -12.83
CA GLU A 94 -14.36 13.69 -13.47
C GLU A 94 -15.56 12.74 -13.57
N ARG A 95 -16.69 13.10 -12.97
CA ARG A 95 -17.88 12.27 -13.05
C ARG A 95 -18.59 12.46 -14.38
N GLU A 96 -18.40 11.50 -15.27
CA GLU A 96 -19.09 11.45 -16.56
C GLU A 96 -20.14 10.34 -16.58
N LEU A 97 -21.41 10.74 -16.44
CA LEU A 97 -22.52 9.80 -16.42
C LEU A 97 -23.02 9.49 -17.83
N ALA A 98 -23.02 8.20 -18.19
CA ALA A 98 -23.75 7.71 -19.35
C ALA A 98 -25.27 7.52 -19.07
N GLY A 99 -25.72 7.76 -17.82
CA GLY A 99 -27.10 7.55 -17.36
C GLY A 99 -27.26 7.79 -15.85
N ASP A 100 -28.30 7.21 -15.23
CA ASP A 100 -28.50 7.29 -13.78
C ASP A 100 -27.42 6.47 -13.04
N ALA A 101 -26.65 7.12 -12.17
CA ALA A 101 -25.60 6.47 -11.37
C ALA A 101 -26.13 5.26 -10.58
N ARG A 102 -27.38 5.31 -10.13
CA ARG A 102 -28.04 4.26 -9.34
C ARG A 102 -28.32 2.99 -10.15
N ALA A 103 -28.32 3.08 -11.47
CA ALA A 103 -28.51 1.95 -12.37
C ALA A 103 -27.18 1.28 -12.75
N LEU A 104 -26.03 1.88 -12.40
CA LEU A 104 -24.71 1.33 -12.71
C LEU A 104 -24.28 0.30 -11.65
N PRO A 105 -23.58 -0.77 -12.05
CA PRO A 105 -23.00 -1.72 -11.10
C PRO A 105 -22.01 -1.02 -10.16
N PRO A 106 -21.94 -1.41 -8.88
CA PRO A 106 -20.98 -0.85 -7.94
C PRO A 106 -19.55 -1.32 -8.27
N ALA A 107 -18.59 -0.41 -8.12
CA ALA A 107 -17.18 -0.73 -8.24
C ALA A 107 -16.33 0.03 -7.22
N VAL A 108 -15.11 -0.43 -7.01
CA VAL A 108 -14.03 0.34 -6.38
C VAL A 108 -12.89 0.48 -7.38
N ILE A 109 -12.20 1.61 -7.34
CA ILE A 109 -10.99 1.84 -8.13
C ILE A 109 -9.79 1.66 -7.20
N MET A 110 -8.80 0.88 -7.64
CA MET A 110 -7.54 0.71 -6.94
C MET A 110 -6.40 1.00 -7.90
N ASP A 111 -5.47 1.84 -7.48
CA ASP A 111 -4.12 1.77 -8.04
C ASP A 111 -3.51 0.38 -7.80
N ILE A 112 -2.50 0.01 -8.58
CA ILE A 112 -1.80 -1.28 -8.43
C ILE A 112 -0.53 -1.14 -7.61
N ASP A 113 0.38 -0.24 -7.95
CA ASP A 113 1.75 -0.30 -7.45
C ASP A 113 1.83 0.39 -6.10
N GLU A 114 2.32 -0.31 -5.06
CA GLU A 114 2.31 0.16 -3.66
C GLU A 114 0.91 0.34 -3.03
N THR A 115 -0.15 0.10 -3.81
CA THR A 115 -1.56 0.05 -3.36
C THR A 115 -2.11 -1.37 -3.27
N VAL A 116 -1.99 -2.16 -4.35
CA VAL A 116 -2.41 -3.58 -4.40
C VAL A 116 -1.21 -4.52 -4.37
N LEU A 117 -0.16 -4.21 -5.12
CA LEU A 117 1.05 -5.00 -5.26
C LEU A 117 2.24 -4.26 -4.66
N ASP A 118 2.94 -4.90 -3.74
CA ASP A 118 4.20 -4.46 -3.13
C ASP A 118 5.36 -4.71 -4.11
N ASN A 119 5.92 -3.62 -4.63
CA ASN A 119 7.08 -3.59 -5.51
C ASN A 119 8.35 -3.14 -4.77
N SER A 120 8.34 -3.05 -3.45
CA SER A 120 9.53 -2.77 -2.66
C SER A 120 10.73 -3.69 -2.96
N PRO A 121 10.58 -4.96 -3.41
CA PRO A 121 11.74 -5.74 -3.85
C PRO A 121 12.46 -5.14 -5.06
N TYR A 122 11.75 -4.49 -5.99
CA TYR A 122 12.37 -3.73 -7.08
C TYR A 122 13.12 -2.52 -6.54
N GLN A 123 12.51 -1.75 -5.62
CA GLN A 123 13.17 -0.61 -4.97
C GLN A 123 14.43 -1.04 -4.19
N ALA A 124 14.40 -2.20 -3.54
CA ALA A 124 15.57 -2.77 -2.87
C ALA A 124 16.70 -3.12 -3.84
N ARG A 125 16.40 -3.60 -5.05
CA ARG A 125 17.42 -3.82 -6.10
C ARG A 125 18.05 -2.51 -6.56
N LEU A 126 17.26 -1.44 -6.68
CA LEU A 126 17.78 -0.12 -7.04
C LEU A 126 18.72 0.41 -5.95
N VAL A 127 18.29 0.37 -4.69
CA VAL A 127 19.10 0.76 -3.53
C VAL A 127 20.40 -0.04 -3.45
N GLN A 128 20.32 -1.36 -3.59
CA GLN A 128 21.49 -2.24 -3.49
C GLN A 128 22.54 -1.98 -4.58
N ASN A 129 22.09 -1.62 -5.79
CA ASN A 129 22.97 -1.47 -6.95
C ASN A 129 23.28 0.00 -7.29
N GLY A 130 22.79 0.97 -6.50
CA GLY A 130 22.97 2.39 -6.76
C GLY A 130 22.33 2.85 -8.08
N LEU A 131 21.19 2.26 -8.45
CA LEU A 131 20.46 2.54 -9.68
C LEU A 131 19.28 3.48 -9.43
N GLU A 132 18.81 4.14 -10.49
CA GLU A 132 17.55 4.87 -10.50
C GLU A 132 16.49 4.07 -11.26
N TYR A 133 15.22 4.49 -11.18
CA TYR A 133 14.14 3.89 -11.96
C TYR A 133 14.45 3.93 -13.45
N ASP A 134 14.20 2.81 -14.13
CA ASP A 134 14.29 2.68 -15.57
C ASP A 134 13.13 1.81 -16.08
N GLU A 135 12.50 2.24 -17.18
CA GLU A 135 11.31 1.56 -17.72
C GLU A 135 11.60 0.12 -18.17
N VAL A 136 12.81 -0.17 -18.66
CA VAL A 136 13.18 -1.50 -19.13
C VAL A 136 13.34 -2.46 -17.95
N THR A 137 14.07 -2.04 -16.91
CA THR A 137 14.23 -2.86 -15.70
C THR A 137 12.93 -3.00 -14.91
N TRP A 138 12.05 -1.99 -14.97
CA TRP A 138 10.69 -2.06 -14.43
C TRP A 138 9.83 -3.09 -15.18
N ALA A 139 9.82 -3.05 -16.52
CA ALA A 139 9.10 -4.04 -17.33
C ALA A 139 9.60 -5.47 -17.05
N GLN A 140 10.90 -5.65 -16.83
CA GLN A 140 11.48 -6.93 -16.42
C GLN A 140 10.95 -7.37 -15.04
N TRP A 141 10.89 -6.48 -14.06
CA TRP A 141 10.28 -6.76 -12.75
C TRP A 141 8.81 -7.18 -12.87
N VAL A 142 8.01 -6.44 -13.65
CA VAL A 142 6.60 -6.79 -13.88
C VAL A 142 6.48 -8.16 -14.55
N ALA A 143 7.36 -8.49 -15.49
CA ALA A 143 7.39 -9.80 -16.16
C ALA A 143 7.77 -10.95 -15.21
N GLU A 144 8.48 -10.67 -14.11
CA GLU A 144 8.76 -11.69 -13.09
C GLU A 144 7.52 -12.15 -12.33
N LYS A 145 6.46 -11.32 -12.26
CA LYS A 145 5.18 -11.65 -11.58
C LYS A 145 5.35 -12.07 -10.12
N LYS A 146 6.25 -11.40 -9.40
CA LYS A 146 6.63 -11.71 -8.01
C LYS A 146 6.19 -10.65 -7.00
N ALA A 147 5.48 -9.62 -7.43
CA ALA A 147 4.96 -8.61 -6.51
C ALA A 147 3.87 -9.26 -5.65
N ARG A 148 3.93 -9.04 -4.34
CA ARG A 148 3.01 -9.65 -3.37
C ARG A 148 1.91 -8.65 -2.98
N PRO A 149 0.75 -9.09 -2.47
CA PRO A 149 -0.29 -8.18 -2.03
C PRO A 149 0.21 -7.26 -0.92
N VAL A 150 -0.13 -5.97 -1.02
CA VAL A 150 -0.02 -5.03 0.10
C VAL A 150 -0.89 -5.55 1.27
N PRO A 151 -0.44 -5.49 2.54
CA PRO A 151 -1.17 -6.12 3.65
C PRO A 151 -2.63 -5.63 3.77
N GLY A 152 -3.58 -6.57 3.78
CA GLY A 152 -5.02 -6.30 3.93
C GLY A 152 -5.80 -6.14 2.64
N VAL A 153 -5.14 -5.91 1.49
CA VAL A 153 -5.84 -5.67 0.22
C VAL A 153 -6.60 -6.91 -0.27
N LEU A 154 -6.04 -8.10 -0.06
CA LEU A 154 -6.65 -9.35 -0.51
C LEU A 154 -7.96 -9.64 0.22
N GLU A 155 -7.99 -9.43 1.53
CA GLU A 155 -9.17 -9.58 2.37
C GLU A 155 -10.25 -8.57 1.97
N PHE A 156 -9.88 -7.29 1.80
CA PHE A 156 -10.80 -6.26 1.35
C PHE A 156 -11.39 -6.58 -0.04
N ALA A 157 -10.54 -6.90 -1.02
CA ALA A 157 -10.97 -7.14 -2.38
C ALA A 157 -11.93 -8.34 -2.48
N LYS A 158 -11.65 -9.43 -1.75
CA LYS A 158 -12.56 -10.59 -1.67
C LYS A 158 -13.88 -10.25 -0.97
N ALA A 159 -13.84 -9.46 0.10
CA ALA A 159 -15.05 -9.03 0.78
C ALA A 159 -15.94 -8.14 -0.12
N ALA A 160 -15.32 -7.26 -0.89
CA ALA A 160 -16.00 -6.42 -1.87
C ALA A 160 -16.59 -7.24 -3.03
N GLU A 161 -15.82 -8.16 -3.62
CA GLU A 161 -16.30 -9.08 -4.66
C GLU A 161 -17.49 -9.93 -4.18
N ALA A 162 -17.43 -10.45 -2.94
CA ALA A 162 -18.52 -11.22 -2.34
C ALA A 162 -19.82 -10.41 -2.16
N LYS A 163 -19.73 -9.07 -2.10
CA LYS A 163 -20.86 -8.14 -2.07
C LYS A 163 -21.29 -7.67 -3.47
N GLY A 164 -20.73 -8.25 -4.53
CA GLY A 164 -21.03 -7.90 -5.92
C GLY A 164 -20.36 -6.61 -6.40
N VAL A 165 -19.35 -6.12 -5.69
CA VAL A 165 -18.58 -4.93 -6.07
C VAL A 165 -17.44 -5.33 -7.00
N THR A 166 -17.36 -4.69 -8.17
CA THR A 166 -16.27 -4.93 -9.13
C THR A 166 -15.00 -4.20 -8.68
N ILE A 167 -13.86 -4.88 -8.70
CA ILE A 167 -12.56 -4.23 -8.49
C ILE A 167 -12.02 -3.76 -9.84
N LEU A 168 -11.80 -2.46 -10.00
CA LEU A 168 -11.15 -1.87 -11.16
C LEU A 168 -9.70 -1.52 -10.79
N TYR A 169 -8.75 -2.03 -11.56
CA TYR A 169 -7.32 -1.76 -11.38
C TYR A 169 -6.87 -0.67 -12.35
N LEU A 170 -6.72 0.54 -11.83
CA LEU A 170 -6.42 1.73 -12.62
C LEU A 170 -5.00 2.19 -12.31
N SER A 171 -4.06 1.80 -13.18
CA SER A 171 -2.62 1.84 -12.90
C SER A 171 -1.84 2.53 -14.00
N ASN A 172 -0.68 3.10 -13.66
CA ASN A 172 0.27 3.61 -14.64
C ASN A 172 1.26 2.59 -15.17
N ARG A 173 1.12 1.29 -14.83
CA ARG A 173 1.70 0.22 -15.66
C ARG A 173 1.20 0.39 -17.09
N ALA A 174 2.14 0.42 -18.04
CA ALA A 174 1.82 0.58 -19.44
C ALA A 174 0.89 -0.55 -19.92
N GLN A 175 -0.02 -0.23 -20.84
CA GLN A 175 -1.04 -1.16 -21.32
C GLN A 175 -0.46 -2.46 -21.89
N HIS A 176 0.74 -2.42 -22.48
CA HIS A 176 1.42 -3.62 -22.99
C HIS A 176 1.89 -4.59 -21.87
N LEU A 177 1.94 -4.14 -20.61
CA LEU A 177 2.25 -4.96 -19.43
C LEU A 177 1.00 -5.62 -18.80
N GLN A 178 -0.18 -5.44 -19.41
CA GLN A 178 -1.45 -5.96 -18.90
C GLN A 178 -1.40 -7.45 -18.60
N GLU A 179 -0.94 -8.28 -19.54
CA GLU A 179 -0.95 -9.74 -19.38
C GLU A 179 -0.15 -10.16 -18.15
N ALA A 180 1.05 -9.59 -17.99
CA ALA A 180 1.90 -9.91 -16.86
C ALA A 180 1.29 -9.45 -15.52
N THR A 181 0.68 -8.26 -15.53
CA THR A 181 0.03 -7.68 -14.36
C THR A 181 -1.18 -8.49 -13.90
N LEU A 182 -2.10 -8.81 -14.83
CA LEU A 182 -3.27 -9.63 -14.52
C LEU A 182 -2.88 -11.05 -14.09
N ALA A 183 -1.83 -11.62 -14.67
CA ALA A 183 -1.31 -12.91 -14.22
C ALA A 183 -0.78 -12.85 -12.78
N ASN A 184 -0.06 -11.79 -12.40
CA ASN A 184 0.41 -11.59 -11.02
C ASN A 184 -0.79 -11.43 -10.05
N LEU A 185 -1.78 -10.60 -10.39
CA LEU A 185 -2.97 -10.40 -9.56
C LEU A 185 -3.73 -11.71 -9.32
N ARG A 186 -3.97 -12.49 -10.39
CA ARG A 186 -4.62 -13.80 -10.30
C ARG A 186 -3.81 -14.80 -9.46
N ALA A 187 -2.48 -14.82 -9.62
CA ALA A 187 -1.60 -15.72 -8.87
C ALA A 187 -1.63 -15.44 -7.36
N GLU A 188 -1.77 -14.17 -6.97
CA GLU A 188 -1.91 -13.75 -5.58
C GLU A 188 -3.36 -13.84 -5.05
N GLY A 189 -4.29 -14.33 -5.88
CA GLY A 189 -5.68 -14.59 -5.51
C GLY A 189 -6.57 -13.36 -5.47
N LEU A 190 -6.17 -12.26 -6.11
CA LEU A 190 -6.99 -11.05 -6.23
C LEU A 190 -8.13 -11.26 -7.25
N PRO A 191 -9.33 -10.71 -7.00
CA PRO A 191 -10.45 -10.70 -7.93
C PRO A 191 -10.10 -10.10 -9.29
N VAL A 192 -10.19 -10.89 -10.36
CA VAL A 192 -10.07 -10.38 -11.74
C VAL A 192 -11.23 -10.94 -12.55
N LYS A 193 -12.31 -10.15 -12.64
CA LYS A 193 -13.56 -10.54 -13.33
C LYS A 193 -13.30 -10.95 -14.78
N ASP A 194 -12.61 -10.08 -15.51
CA ASP A 194 -12.16 -10.27 -16.89
C ASP A 194 -11.06 -9.23 -17.18
N ASP A 195 -10.52 -9.20 -18.39
CA ASP A 195 -9.40 -8.33 -18.74
C ASP A 195 -9.77 -6.83 -18.78
N SER A 196 -11.07 -6.48 -18.85
CA SER A 196 -11.52 -5.08 -18.93
C SER A 196 -11.38 -4.31 -17.62
N VAL A 197 -11.17 -5.01 -16.50
CA VAL A 197 -10.98 -4.38 -15.19
C VAL A 197 -9.60 -3.72 -15.04
N PHE A 198 -8.66 -3.98 -15.95
CA PHE A 198 -7.36 -3.31 -15.98
C PHE A 198 -7.38 -2.10 -16.91
N LEU A 199 -7.09 -0.92 -16.35
CA LEU A 199 -7.03 0.35 -17.06
C LEU A 199 -5.60 0.92 -16.94
N GLY A 200 -4.70 0.42 -17.79
CA GLY A 200 -3.28 0.78 -17.81
C GLY A 200 -2.97 2.13 -18.45
N LEU A 201 -1.73 2.59 -18.32
CA LEU A 201 -1.26 3.78 -19.04
C LEU A 201 -1.27 3.51 -20.54
N GLY A 202 -1.92 4.40 -21.30
CA GLY A 202 -2.13 4.26 -22.74
C GLY A 202 -3.47 3.62 -23.14
N THR A 203 -4.35 3.30 -22.19
CA THR A 203 -5.74 2.95 -22.51
C THR A 203 -6.42 4.10 -23.24
N HIS A 204 -6.88 3.85 -24.45
CA HIS A 204 -7.62 4.83 -25.24
C HIS A 204 -9.03 5.02 -24.66
N VAL A 205 -9.42 6.27 -24.45
CA VAL A 205 -10.75 6.64 -23.97
C VAL A 205 -11.37 7.61 -24.97
N GLU A 206 -12.46 7.19 -25.59
CA GLU A 206 -13.17 8.02 -26.57
C GLU A 206 -13.65 9.34 -25.94
N GLY A 207 -13.37 10.44 -26.63
CA GLY A 207 -13.75 11.79 -26.21
C GLY A 207 -12.94 12.35 -25.04
N CYS A 208 -11.81 11.73 -24.68
CA CYS A 208 -10.94 12.22 -23.60
C CYS A 208 -9.47 12.25 -24.05
N GLU A 209 -8.82 13.41 -23.90
CA GLU A 209 -7.40 13.57 -24.18
C GLU A 209 -6.58 13.28 -22.92
N GLN A 210 -5.63 12.36 -23.05
CA GLN A 210 -4.82 11.89 -21.94
C GLN A 210 -3.70 12.90 -21.60
N HIS A 211 -3.66 13.37 -20.36
CA HIS A 211 -2.65 14.30 -19.88
C HIS A 211 -1.51 13.55 -19.19
N GLY A 212 -0.41 13.31 -19.92
CA GLY A 212 0.74 12.58 -19.38
C GLY A 212 0.33 11.25 -18.74
N SER A 213 0.76 11.03 -17.49
CA SER A 213 0.41 9.85 -16.69
C SER A 213 -0.82 10.02 -15.80
N GLU A 214 -1.57 11.12 -15.92
CA GLU A 214 -2.77 11.35 -15.10
C GLU A 214 -3.83 10.27 -15.37
N LYS A 215 -4.70 10.05 -14.39
CA LYS A 215 -5.65 8.92 -14.42
C LYS A 215 -7.07 9.34 -14.81
N THR A 216 -7.29 10.64 -15.06
CA THR A 216 -8.59 11.27 -15.35
C THR A 216 -9.40 10.56 -16.42
N CYS A 217 -8.86 10.33 -17.62
CA CYS A 217 -9.63 9.71 -18.70
C CYS A 217 -10.10 8.30 -18.34
N ARG A 218 -9.25 7.53 -17.64
CA ARG A 218 -9.57 6.18 -17.21
C ARG A 218 -10.58 6.18 -16.07
N ARG A 219 -10.53 7.16 -15.16
CA ARG A 219 -11.55 7.36 -14.11
C ARG A 219 -12.89 7.77 -14.70
N ARG A 220 -12.90 8.63 -15.72
CA ARG A 220 -14.11 8.95 -16.51
C ARG A 220 -14.70 7.71 -17.17
N LEU A 221 -13.87 6.88 -17.80
CA LEU A 221 -14.31 5.61 -18.38
C LEU A 221 -14.97 4.70 -17.33
N ALA A 222 -14.34 4.56 -16.16
CA ALA A 222 -14.93 3.82 -15.04
C ALA A 222 -16.25 4.44 -14.59
N GLY A 223 -16.35 5.77 -14.50
CA GLY A 223 -17.56 6.49 -14.13
C GLY A 223 -18.73 6.33 -15.12
N ARG A 224 -18.44 6.17 -16.41
CA ARG A 224 -19.46 5.87 -17.43
C ARG A 224 -20.10 4.49 -17.24
N GLN A 225 -19.35 3.54 -16.68
CA GLN A 225 -19.73 2.13 -16.60
C GLN A 225 -20.13 1.67 -15.20
N TYR A 226 -19.67 2.36 -14.16
CA TYR A 226 -19.79 1.95 -12.77
C TYR A 226 -20.18 3.12 -11.85
N ARG A 227 -20.85 2.76 -10.74
CA ARG A 227 -20.98 3.61 -9.57
C ARG A 227 -19.76 3.37 -8.68
N VAL A 228 -18.84 4.33 -8.65
CA VAL A 228 -17.56 4.16 -7.95
C VAL A 228 -17.76 4.47 -6.48
N LEU A 229 -17.64 3.45 -5.63
CA LEU A 229 -17.86 3.55 -4.19
C LEU A 229 -16.63 4.04 -3.45
N MET A 230 -15.44 3.60 -3.86
CA MET A 230 -14.19 3.95 -3.19
C MET A 230 -13.05 4.06 -4.18
N GLN A 231 -12.07 4.87 -3.84
CA GLN A 231 -10.78 4.94 -4.53
C GLN A 231 -9.67 4.59 -3.54
N PHE A 232 -8.67 3.84 -3.99
CA PHE A 232 -7.47 3.46 -3.24
C PHE A 232 -6.24 3.82 -4.05
N GLY A 233 -5.24 4.37 -3.37
CA GLY A 233 -4.01 4.84 -4.00
C GLY A 233 -2.98 5.26 -2.98
N ASP A 234 -1.71 5.30 -3.37
CA ASP A 234 -0.60 5.84 -2.58
C ASP A 234 -0.17 7.24 -3.09
N GLN A 235 -0.78 7.71 -4.18
CA GLN A 235 -0.52 9.00 -4.78
C GLN A 235 -1.80 9.84 -4.89
N LEU A 236 -1.69 11.16 -4.69
CA LEU A 236 -2.82 12.09 -4.89
C LEU A 236 -3.45 11.98 -6.30
N GLY A 237 -2.61 11.72 -7.31
CA GLY A 237 -3.01 11.51 -8.71
C GLY A 237 -3.89 10.27 -8.94
N ASP A 238 -4.00 9.37 -7.95
CA ASP A 238 -4.90 8.21 -8.02
C ASP A 238 -6.36 8.62 -7.81
N PHE A 239 -6.58 9.70 -7.06
CA PHE A 239 -7.90 10.15 -6.62
C PHE A 239 -8.48 11.27 -7.50
N VAL A 240 -7.60 12.19 -7.93
CA VAL A 240 -7.96 13.41 -8.66
C VAL A 240 -6.80 13.84 -9.57
N GLU A 241 -7.09 14.55 -10.65
CA GLU A 241 -6.07 15.08 -11.56
C GLU A 241 -5.14 16.10 -10.88
N VAL A 242 -3.84 15.92 -11.04
CA VAL A 242 -2.81 16.88 -10.58
C VAL A 242 -2.19 17.59 -11.78
N LEU A 243 -2.86 18.64 -12.27
CA LEU A 243 -2.41 19.40 -13.46
C LEU A 243 -1.06 20.07 -13.27
N ALA A 244 -0.86 20.69 -12.11
CA ALA A 244 0.41 21.31 -11.72
C ALA A 244 0.98 20.55 -10.52
N ASN A 245 2.11 19.87 -10.71
CA ASN A 245 2.73 19.12 -9.64
C ASN A 245 3.65 20.01 -8.79
N THR A 246 3.06 20.95 -8.05
CA THR A 246 3.76 21.83 -7.09
C THR A 246 3.23 21.59 -5.68
N GLY A 247 3.99 21.99 -4.65
CA GLY A 247 3.52 21.91 -3.26
C GLY A 247 2.18 22.64 -3.07
N GLU A 248 2.08 23.86 -3.58
CA GLU A 248 0.87 24.69 -3.49
C GLU A 248 -0.36 24.02 -4.12
N ALA A 249 -0.25 23.54 -5.36
CA ALA A 249 -1.37 22.91 -6.06
C ALA A 249 -1.81 21.60 -5.39
N ARG A 250 -0.85 20.83 -4.85
CA ARG A 250 -1.15 19.61 -4.08
C ARG A 250 -1.84 19.92 -2.75
N THR A 251 -1.43 21.00 -2.07
CA THR A 251 -2.12 21.49 -0.86
C THR A 251 -3.54 21.93 -1.18
N GLN A 252 -3.76 22.69 -2.25
CA GLN A 252 -5.10 23.11 -2.67
C GLN A 252 -6.04 21.93 -2.91
N LEU A 253 -5.56 20.87 -3.56
CA LEU A 253 -6.34 19.64 -3.76
C LEU A 253 -6.67 18.94 -2.42
N LEU A 254 -5.74 18.94 -1.47
CA LEU A 254 -5.98 18.39 -0.13
C LEU A 254 -6.96 19.26 0.67
N ASP A 255 -6.91 20.58 0.53
CA ASP A 255 -7.86 21.49 1.16
C ASP A 255 -9.28 21.32 0.58
N GLU A 256 -9.38 21.06 -0.73
CA GLU A 256 -10.67 20.86 -1.41
C GLU A 256 -11.31 19.50 -1.12
N TYR A 257 -10.51 18.43 -1.11
CA TYR A 257 -11.02 17.04 -1.03
C TYR A 257 -10.59 16.29 0.24
N GLY A 258 -9.97 16.97 1.20
CA GLY A 258 -9.39 16.35 2.40
C GLY A 258 -10.37 15.49 3.20
N ASP A 259 -11.62 15.95 3.32
CA ASP A 259 -12.67 15.24 4.06
C ASP A 259 -13.10 13.91 3.40
N TRP A 260 -12.69 13.65 2.16
CA TRP A 260 -12.99 12.39 1.48
C TRP A 260 -12.04 11.27 1.92
N PHE A 261 -10.85 11.61 2.41
CA PHE A 261 -9.90 10.63 2.92
C PHE A 261 -10.39 10.00 4.23
N GLY A 262 -10.43 8.66 4.27
CA GLY A 262 -11.00 7.89 5.37
C GLY A 262 -12.52 7.71 5.30
N GLU A 263 -13.19 8.29 4.30
CA GLU A 263 -14.62 8.07 4.03
C GLU A 263 -14.81 7.27 2.74
N ARG A 264 -14.28 7.78 1.63
CA ARG A 264 -14.40 7.19 0.29
C ARG A 264 -13.07 7.11 -0.46
N TRP A 265 -12.06 7.85 -0.01
CA TRP A 265 -10.69 7.79 -0.49
C TRP A 265 -9.78 7.18 0.57
N TRP A 266 -8.93 6.26 0.16
CA TRP A 266 -8.07 5.52 1.06
C TRP A 266 -6.63 5.61 0.61
N MET A 267 -5.88 6.53 1.22
CA MET A 267 -4.48 6.85 0.91
C MET A 267 -3.51 5.92 1.63
N LEU A 268 -2.74 5.12 0.90
CA LEU A 268 -1.68 4.29 1.46
C LEU A 268 -0.36 5.08 1.61
N ALA A 269 0.45 4.66 2.58
CA ALA A 269 1.76 5.26 2.81
C ALA A 269 2.82 4.69 1.85
N ASN A 270 3.28 5.51 0.89
CA ASN A 270 4.44 5.21 0.06
C ASN A 270 5.52 6.29 0.20
N PRO A 271 6.51 6.09 1.09
CA PRO A 271 7.63 7.01 1.21
C PRO A 271 8.75 6.75 0.18
N THR A 272 8.62 5.72 -0.67
CA THR A 272 9.73 5.25 -1.51
C THR A 272 9.84 5.99 -2.85
N TYR A 273 8.72 6.42 -3.41
CA TYR A 273 8.63 7.22 -4.62
C TYR A 273 7.22 7.82 -4.76
N GLY A 274 7.00 8.60 -5.81
CA GLY A 274 5.69 9.12 -6.18
C GLY A 274 5.74 10.60 -6.52
N GLY A 275 4.64 11.16 -7.00
CA GLY A 275 4.55 12.54 -7.49
C GLY A 275 4.91 13.61 -6.45
N TRP A 276 4.91 13.28 -5.15
CA TRP A 276 5.36 14.18 -4.09
C TRP A 276 6.86 14.51 -4.18
N GLU A 277 7.68 13.60 -4.71
CA GLU A 277 9.12 13.80 -4.85
C GLU A 277 9.45 14.83 -5.95
N PRO A 278 9.02 14.66 -7.21
CA PRO A 278 9.30 15.64 -8.26
C PRO A 278 8.56 16.97 -8.08
N ALA A 279 7.56 17.04 -7.20
CA ALA A 279 6.97 18.31 -6.80
C ALA A 279 7.98 19.26 -6.16
N GLN A 280 9.09 18.73 -5.60
CA GLN A 280 10.15 19.55 -4.99
C GLN A 280 11.11 20.17 -6.02
N PHE A 281 11.05 19.73 -7.28
CA PHE A 281 11.89 20.23 -8.37
C PHE A 281 11.11 20.39 -9.69
N ASN A 282 9.80 20.64 -9.59
CA ASN A 282 8.91 20.95 -10.72
C ASN A 282 8.95 19.92 -11.87
N ASN A 283 8.99 18.63 -11.54
CA ASN A 283 9.08 17.52 -12.52
C ASN A 283 10.32 17.57 -13.44
N ALA A 284 11.36 18.35 -13.12
CA ALA A 284 12.54 18.50 -13.95
C ALA A 284 13.50 17.31 -13.81
N TRP A 285 13.08 16.15 -14.32
CA TRP A 285 13.86 14.89 -14.31
C TRP A 285 15.11 14.94 -15.22
N ASP A 286 15.17 15.89 -16.14
CA ASP A 286 16.34 16.19 -16.97
C ASP A 286 17.49 16.83 -16.17
N GLN A 287 17.22 17.35 -14.98
CA GLN A 287 18.27 17.87 -14.11
C GLN A 287 19.16 16.77 -13.54
N PRO A 288 20.47 17.04 -13.33
CA PRO A 288 21.37 16.12 -12.66
C PRO A 288 20.83 15.70 -11.29
N ALA A 289 21.02 14.42 -10.92
CA ALA A 289 20.55 13.87 -9.64
C ALA A 289 21.00 14.70 -8.42
N ALA A 290 22.21 15.27 -8.45
CA ALA A 290 22.71 16.15 -7.40
C ALA A 290 21.90 17.45 -7.25
N ALA A 291 21.40 18.03 -8.36
CA ALA A 291 20.57 19.23 -8.34
C ALA A 291 19.17 18.92 -7.79
N ARG A 292 18.54 17.82 -8.25
CA ARG A 292 17.27 17.32 -7.70
C ARG A 292 17.37 17.07 -6.19
N ARG A 293 18.47 16.44 -5.76
CA ARG A 293 18.76 16.19 -4.33
C ARG A 293 18.95 17.48 -3.53
N ALA A 294 19.59 18.49 -4.09
CA ALA A 294 19.74 19.80 -3.45
C ALA A 294 18.39 20.51 -3.29
N ALA A 295 17.51 20.44 -4.29
CA ALA A 295 16.15 20.98 -4.20
C ALA A 295 15.34 20.29 -3.10
N LYS A 296 15.40 18.95 -3.00
CA LYS A 296 14.77 18.19 -1.90
C LYS A 296 15.28 18.62 -0.52
N ARG A 297 16.58 18.89 -0.37
CA ARG A 297 17.16 19.39 0.89
C ARG A 297 16.68 20.79 1.24
N ALA A 298 16.57 21.66 0.25
CA ALA A 298 16.07 23.03 0.44
C ALA A 298 14.57 23.07 0.79
N ALA A 299 13.81 22.06 0.38
CA ALA A 299 12.38 21.93 0.69
C ALA A 299 12.09 21.40 2.11
N LEU A 300 13.10 20.93 2.86
CA LEU A 300 12.90 20.48 4.23
C LEU A 300 12.69 21.68 5.17
N ASP A 301 11.73 21.54 6.08
CA ASP A 301 11.54 22.49 7.17
C ASP A 301 12.62 22.25 8.25
N LEU A 302 13.39 23.29 8.57
CA LEU A 302 14.45 23.25 9.58
C LEU A 302 13.98 24.01 10.81
N ALA A 303 14.00 23.33 11.96
CA ALA A 303 13.77 23.99 13.25
C ALA A 303 14.77 25.15 13.42
N GLN A 304 14.25 26.37 13.56
CA GLN A 304 15.02 27.60 13.82
C GLN A 304 15.35 27.75 15.31
#